data_AF-A0A7J5EJD2-F1
#
_entry.id   AF-A0A7J5EJD2-F1
#
_cell.length_a   1.000
_cell.length_b   1.000
_cell.length_c   1.000
_cell.angle_alpha   90.00
_cell.angle_beta   90.00
_cell.angle_gamma   90.00
#
_symmetry.space_group_name_H-M   'P 1'
#
loop_
_entity.id
_entity.type
_entity.pdbx_description
1 polymer ?
#
loop_
_entity_poly.entity_id
_entity_poly.type
_entity_poly.pdbx_seq_one_letter_code
_entity_poly.pdbx_strand_id
1 'polypeptide(L)'
;MPWSAAMAKATSDQGKKAADLAERLADPAFRAQIEEGLKNMPPEKAAELVAMLEDSLRRRKIELIGYLGAALVLLVGMVIALYVYGSSDRESFVTWIFLVPMGLAGLVMWLVGRWSNAARKKAKAARQGV
;
A
#
# COMPACT_ATOMS: atom_id res chain seq x y z
N MET A 1 -20.93 -6.68 -12.09
CA MET A 1 -19.96 -7.17 -11.09
C MET A 1 -20.07 -6.30 -9.83
N PRO A 2 -20.83 -6.71 -8.79
CA PRO A 2 -21.11 -5.88 -7.59
C PRO A 2 -19.89 -5.62 -6.68
N TRP A 3 -18.79 -6.36 -6.88
CA TRP A 3 -17.59 -6.28 -6.05
C TRP A 3 -16.73 -5.04 -6.33
N SER A 4 -16.79 -4.44 -7.54
CA SER A 4 -16.01 -3.23 -7.88
C SER A 4 -16.53 -1.98 -7.16
N ALA A 5 -17.85 -1.85 -7.05
CA ALA A 5 -18.50 -0.75 -6.33
C ALA A 5 -18.26 -0.82 -4.81
N ALA A 6 -18.25 -2.03 -4.24
CA ALA A 6 -17.94 -2.25 -2.83
C ALA A 6 -16.49 -1.91 -2.48
N MET A 7 -15.54 -2.32 -3.33
CA MET A 7 -14.11 -1.98 -3.20
C MET A 7 -13.87 -0.48 -3.33
N ALA A 8 -14.46 0.18 -4.33
CA ALA A 8 -14.36 1.63 -4.53
C ALA A 8 -14.93 2.43 -3.36
N LYS A 9 -16.05 1.97 -2.78
CA LYS A 9 -16.62 2.57 -1.58
C LYS A 9 -15.69 2.42 -0.38
N ALA A 10 -15.13 1.23 -0.16
CA ALA A 10 -14.22 0.96 0.95
C ALA A 10 -12.91 1.78 0.89
N THR A 11 -12.31 1.93 -0.29
CA THR A 11 -11.12 2.80 -0.46
C THR A 11 -11.46 4.27 -0.28
N SER A 12 -12.61 4.74 -0.75
CA SER A 12 -13.06 6.13 -0.54
C SER A 12 -13.34 6.45 0.93
N ASP A 13 -13.90 5.50 1.68
CA ASP A 13 -14.26 5.67 3.08
C ASP A 13 -13.02 5.65 3.99
N GLN A 14 -12.04 4.80 3.68
CA GLN A 14 -10.73 4.82 4.34
C GLN A 14 -9.97 6.12 4.09
N GLY A 15 -9.99 6.63 2.84
CA GLY A 15 -9.35 7.90 2.49
C GLY A 15 -9.95 9.09 3.25
N LYS A 16 -11.28 9.16 3.37
CA LYS A 16 -11.98 10.19 4.15
C LYS A 16 -11.63 10.15 5.64
N LYS A 17 -11.64 8.96 6.25
CA LYS A 17 -11.29 8.80 7.68
C LYS A 17 -9.84 9.17 7.98
N ALA A 18 -8.90 8.89 7.06
CA ALA A 18 -7.51 9.26 7.22
C ALA A 18 -7.29 10.79 7.11
N ALA A 19 -7.98 11.44 6.17
CA ALA A 19 -7.95 12.90 6.02
C ALA A 19 -8.58 13.62 7.24
N ASP A 20 -9.74 13.14 7.69
CA ASP A 20 -10.45 13.66 8.86
C ASP A 20 -9.62 13.49 10.15
N LEU A 21 -8.93 12.36 10.30
CA LEU A 21 -8.01 12.16 11.42
C LEU A 21 -6.78 13.08 11.32
N ALA A 22 -6.23 13.31 10.13
CA ALA A 22 -5.10 14.22 9.94
C ALA A 22 -5.47 15.68 10.26
N GLU A 23 -6.68 16.09 9.91
CA GLU A 23 -7.25 17.40 10.23
C GLU A 23 -7.47 17.54 11.75
N ARG A 24 -8.06 16.53 12.38
CA ARG A 24 -8.21 16.50 13.84
C ARG A 24 -6.86 16.49 14.56
N LEU A 25 -5.87 15.78 14.02
CA LEU A 25 -4.49 15.80 14.52
C LEU A 25 -3.80 17.14 14.27
N ALA A 26 -4.32 18.04 13.45
CA ALA A 26 -3.82 19.41 13.35
C ALA A 26 -4.36 20.32 14.47
N ASP A 27 -5.49 19.94 15.10
CA ASP A 27 -6.08 20.67 16.21
C ASP A 27 -5.26 20.47 17.51
N PRO A 28 -4.74 21.55 18.12
CA PRO A 28 -4.01 21.47 19.38
C PRO A 28 -4.86 20.92 20.55
N ALA A 29 -6.17 21.15 20.57
CA ALA A 29 -7.05 20.63 21.63
C ALA A 29 -7.18 19.11 21.56
N PHE A 30 -7.26 18.55 20.37
CA PHE A 30 -7.30 17.11 20.15
C PHE A 30 -5.96 16.44 20.50
N ARG A 31 -4.83 17.09 20.20
CA ARG A 31 -3.50 16.60 20.63
C ARG A 31 -3.37 16.54 22.15
N ALA A 32 -3.88 17.56 22.85
CA ALA A 32 -3.87 17.59 24.31
C ALA A 32 -4.66 16.43 24.92
N GLN A 33 -5.83 16.09 24.36
CA GLN A 33 -6.62 14.92 24.78
C GLN A 33 -5.87 13.60 24.57
N ILE A 34 -5.16 13.45 23.45
CA ILE A 34 -4.33 12.27 23.20
C ILE A 34 -3.20 12.18 24.23
N GLU A 35 -2.52 13.29 24.50
CA GLU A 35 -1.42 13.34 25.47
C GLU A 35 -1.89 13.01 26.89
N GLU A 36 -3.04 13.51 27.29
CA GLU A 36 -3.67 13.20 28.57
C GLU A 36 -4.09 11.72 28.66
N GLY A 37 -4.68 11.19 27.58
CA GLY A 37 -4.99 9.77 27.48
C GLY A 37 -3.75 8.87 27.52
N LEU A 38 -2.62 9.34 26.97
CA LEU A 38 -1.33 8.63 27.01
C LEU A 38 -0.72 8.65 28.41
N LYS A 39 -0.80 9.78 29.13
CA LYS A 39 -0.31 9.93 30.51
C LYS A 39 -1.06 9.06 31.50
N ASN A 40 -2.36 8.89 31.31
CA ASN A 40 -3.22 8.07 32.17
C ASN A 40 -3.24 6.58 31.79
N MET A 41 -2.45 6.18 30.79
CA MET A 41 -2.46 4.81 30.29
C MET A 41 -1.58 3.88 31.13
N PRO A 42 -2.03 2.64 31.44
CA PRO A 42 -1.16 1.64 32.04
C PRO A 42 0.06 1.35 31.14
N PRO A 43 1.26 1.17 31.71
CA PRO A 43 2.49 0.96 30.94
C PRO A 43 2.41 -0.27 30.00
N GLU A 44 1.66 -1.29 30.40
CA GLU A 44 1.39 -2.50 29.63
C GLU A 44 0.60 -2.20 28.34
N LYS A 45 -0.38 -1.28 28.43
CA LYS A 45 -1.22 -0.88 27.30
C LYS A 45 -0.50 0.06 26.35
N ALA A 46 0.39 0.91 26.88
CA ALA A 46 1.27 1.74 26.07
C ALA A 46 2.22 0.89 25.21
N ALA A 47 2.81 -0.15 25.78
CA ALA A 47 3.66 -1.09 25.04
C ALA A 47 2.89 -1.85 23.94
N GLU A 48 1.66 -2.29 24.25
CA GLU A 48 0.77 -2.94 23.28
C GLU A 48 0.44 -2.01 22.09
N LEU A 49 0.12 -0.74 22.36
CA LEU A 49 -0.15 0.26 21.33
C LEU A 49 1.06 0.56 20.45
N VAL A 50 2.25 0.72 21.04
CA VAL A 50 3.49 0.94 20.28
C VAL A 50 3.76 -0.24 19.35
N ALA A 51 3.61 -1.47 19.84
CA ALA A 51 3.78 -2.67 19.02
C ALA A 51 2.78 -2.73 17.85
N MET A 52 1.51 -2.37 18.09
CA MET A 52 0.48 -2.32 17.04
C MET A 52 0.78 -1.22 16.00
N LEU A 53 1.22 -0.04 16.43
CA LEU A 53 1.58 1.07 15.56
C LEU A 53 2.79 0.71 14.71
N GLU A 54 3.81 0.11 15.31
CA GLU A 54 5.02 -0.31 14.59
C GLU A 54 4.72 -1.39 13.55
N ASP A 55 3.91 -2.40 13.90
CA ASP A 55 3.46 -3.41 12.95
C ASP A 55 2.64 -2.79 11.79
N SER A 56 1.83 -1.77 12.09
CA SER A 56 1.04 -1.05 11.07
C SER A 56 1.89 -0.19 10.15
N LEU A 57 2.90 0.49 10.68
CA LEU A 57 3.86 1.29 9.90
C LEU A 57 4.74 0.41 9.01
N ARG A 58 5.23 -0.72 9.54
CA ARG A 58 5.99 -1.71 8.76
C ARG A 58 5.15 -2.26 7.60
N ARG A 59 3.85 -2.51 7.81
CA ARG A 59 2.92 -2.92 6.73
C ARG A 59 2.80 -1.86 5.64
N ARG A 60 2.50 -0.60 6.02
CA ARG A 60 2.35 0.50 5.06
C ARG A 60 3.62 0.73 4.24
N LYS A 61 4.80 0.61 4.84
CA LYS A 61 6.08 0.80 4.14
C LYS A 61 6.25 -0.23 3.02
N ILE A 62 5.89 -1.49 3.25
CA ILE A 62 6.02 -2.55 2.25
C ILE A 62 5.00 -2.36 1.12
N GLU A 63 3.76 -1.98 1.46
CA GLU A 63 2.72 -1.66 0.46
C GLU A 63 3.14 -0.47 -0.41
N LEU A 64 3.67 0.59 0.19
CA LEU A 64 4.19 1.77 -0.52
C LEU A 64 5.32 1.41 -1.49
N ILE A 65 6.27 0.57 -1.08
CA ILE A 65 7.35 0.10 -1.97
C ILE A 65 6.77 -0.71 -3.14
N GLY A 66 5.75 -1.53 -2.88
CA GLY A 66 5.01 -2.24 -3.92
C GLY A 66 4.39 -1.27 -4.92
N TYR A 67 3.65 -0.27 -4.45
CA TYR A 67 3.02 0.75 -5.30
C TYR A 67 4.05 1.54 -6.11
N LEU A 68 5.14 1.95 -5.47
CA LEU A 68 6.22 2.68 -6.13
C LEU A 68 6.88 1.83 -7.22
N GLY A 69 7.16 0.56 -6.93
CA GLY A 69 7.75 -0.37 -7.89
C GLY A 69 6.83 -0.64 -9.08
N ALA A 70 5.54 -0.86 -8.86
CA ALA A 70 4.58 -1.06 -9.94
C ALA A 70 4.39 0.21 -10.78
N ALA A 71 4.32 1.38 -10.15
CA ALA A 71 4.22 2.66 -10.87
C ALA A 71 5.44 2.87 -11.78
N LEU A 72 6.64 2.57 -11.29
CA LEU A 72 7.87 2.69 -12.07
C LEU A 72 7.90 1.70 -13.26
N VAL A 73 7.52 0.45 -13.03
CA VAL A 73 7.43 -0.58 -14.08
C VAL A 73 6.39 -0.21 -15.14
N LEU A 74 5.22 0.26 -14.71
CA LEU A 74 4.17 0.70 -15.62
C LEU A 74 4.65 1.90 -16.47
N LEU A 75 5.29 2.89 -15.85
CA LEU A 75 5.78 4.08 -16.52
C LEU A 75 6.86 3.73 -17.55
N VAL A 76 7.87 2.96 -17.15
CA VAL A 76 8.93 2.50 -18.06
C VAL A 76 8.36 1.63 -19.17
N GLY A 77 7.48 0.70 -18.83
CA GLY A 77 6.82 -0.17 -19.81
C GLY A 77 5.99 0.61 -20.82
N MET A 78 5.29 1.67 -20.40
CA MET A 78 4.54 2.53 -21.32
C MET A 78 5.46 3.33 -22.26
N VAL A 79 6.60 3.83 -21.77
CA VAL A 79 7.59 4.50 -22.63
C VAL A 79 8.13 3.53 -23.69
N ILE A 80 8.45 2.30 -23.29
CA ILE A 80 8.91 1.26 -24.23
C ILE A 80 7.80 0.90 -25.22
N ALA A 81 6.56 0.74 -24.76
CA ALA A 81 5.42 0.44 -25.62
C ALA A 81 5.21 1.52 -26.70
N LEU A 82 5.30 2.79 -26.31
CA LEU A 82 5.19 3.92 -27.24
C LEU A 82 6.36 3.95 -28.23
N TYR A 83 7.58 3.69 -27.76
CA TYR A 83 8.76 3.62 -28.63
C TYR A 83 8.61 2.53 -29.69
N VAL A 84 8.23 1.31 -29.29
CA VAL A 84 8.06 0.19 -30.22
C VAL A 84 6.88 0.41 -31.17
N TYR A 85 5.78 0.94 -30.67
CA TYR A 85 4.64 1.29 -31.52
C TYR A 85 5.03 2.35 -32.57
N GLY A 86 5.81 3.35 -32.19
CA GLY A 86 6.29 4.39 -33.10
C GLY A 86 7.35 3.93 -34.10
N SER A 87 8.09 2.87 -33.79
CA SER A 87 9.13 2.31 -34.68
C SER A 87 8.65 1.15 -35.54
N SER A 88 7.41 0.68 -35.38
CA SER A 88 6.83 -0.41 -36.17
C SER A 88 6.17 0.11 -37.45
N ASP A 89 6.35 -0.62 -38.56
CA ASP A 89 5.69 -0.29 -39.83
C ASP A 89 4.16 -0.37 -39.71
N ARG A 90 3.46 0.51 -40.44
CA ARG A 90 2.00 0.74 -40.34
C ARG A 90 1.14 -0.51 -40.60
N GLU A 91 1.70 -1.56 -41.19
CA GLU A 91 0.99 -2.82 -41.46
C GLU A 91 0.96 -3.78 -40.26
N SER A 92 1.88 -3.64 -39.30
CA SER A 92 1.88 -4.44 -38.07
C SER A 92 1.23 -3.66 -36.93
N PHE A 93 -0.08 -3.85 -36.77
CA PHE A 93 -0.85 -3.21 -35.70
C PHE A 93 -0.55 -3.91 -34.34
N VAL A 94 0.53 -3.50 -33.66
CA VAL A 94 1.03 -4.14 -32.43
C VAL A 94 0.36 -3.58 -31.16
N THR A 95 -0.97 -3.55 -31.11
CA THR A 95 -1.72 -3.01 -29.94
C THR A 95 -1.53 -3.85 -28.67
N TRP A 96 -1.19 -5.14 -28.80
CA TRP A 96 -0.99 -6.02 -27.64
C TRP A 96 0.23 -5.62 -26.79
N ILE A 97 1.18 -4.86 -27.33
CA ILE A 97 2.35 -4.37 -26.59
C ILE A 97 1.96 -3.52 -25.38
N PHE A 98 0.82 -2.82 -25.44
CA PHE A 98 0.30 -2.04 -24.32
C PHE A 98 -0.20 -2.90 -23.15
N LEU A 99 -0.44 -4.21 -23.36
CA LEU A 99 -0.81 -5.13 -22.29
C LEU A 99 0.40 -5.62 -21.50
N VAL A 100 1.60 -5.59 -22.09
CA VAL A 100 2.83 -6.08 -21.45
C VAL A 100 3.17 -5.27 -20.17
N PRO A 101 3.16 -3.92 -20.18
CA PRO A 101 3.37 -3.12 -18.97
C PRO A 101 2.34 -3.40 -17.87
N MET A 102 1.07 -3.59 -18.25
CA MET A 102 -0.02 -3.92 -17.32
C MET A 102 0.21 -5.28 -16.66
N GLY A 103 0.59 -6.30 -17.44
CA GLY A 103 0.91 -7.63 -16.93
C GLY A 103 2.12 -7.61 -15.98
N LEU A 104 3.18 -6.90 -16.36
CA LEU A 104 4.39 -6.75 -15.55
C LEU A 104 4.12 -6.03 -14.23
N ALA A 105 3.35 -4.94 -14.25
CA ALA A 105 2.96 -4.22 -13.03
C ALA A 105 2.15 -5.13 -12.08
N GLY A 106 1.21 -5.91 -12.61
CA GLY A 106 0.46 -6.92 -11.84
C GLY A 106 1.36 -8.00 -11.25
N LEU A 107 2.35 -8.48 -12.00
CA LEU A 107 3.31 -9.47 -11.53
C LEU A 107 4.19 -8.93 -10.39
N VAL A 108 4.66 -7.69 -10.51
CA VAL A 108 5.47 -7.01 -9.48
C VAL A 108 4.66 -6.89 -8.18
N MET A 109 3.40 -6.48 -8.27
CA MET A 109 2.48 -6.42 -7.14
C MET A 109 2.30 -7.78 -6.47
N TRP A 110 2.10 -8.83 -7.28
CA TRP A 110 1.93 -10.18 -6.78
C TRP A 110 3.18 -10.68 -6.04
N LEU A 111 4.38 -10.42 -6.59
CA LEU A 111 5.65 -10.80 -5.96
C LEU A 111 5.88 -10.07 -4.64
N VAL A 112 5.65 -8.75 -4.61
CA VAL A 112 5.79 -7.95 -3.38
C VAL A 112 4.78 -8.41 -2.32
N GLY A 113 3.53 -8.68 -2.70
CA GLY A 113 2.51 -9.22 -1.80
C GLY A 113 2.85 -10.62 -1.27
N ARG A 114 3.49 -11.46 -2.10
CA ARG A 114 3.96 -12.79 -1.67
C ARG A 114 5.12 -12.68 -0.68
N TRP A 115 6.07 -11.78 -0.92
CA TRP A 115 7.21 -11.55 -0.03
C TRP A 115 6.78 -10.93 1.31
N SER A 116 5.84 -9.98 1.29
CA SER A 116 5.31 -9.39 2.52
C SER A 116 4.61 -10.43 3.40
N ASN A 117 3.82 -11.32 2.79
CA ASN A 117 3.15 -12.40 3.51
C ASN A 117 4.12 -13.47 4.05
N ALA A 118 5.20 -13.76 3.31
CA ALA A 118 6.24 -14.67 3.78
C ALA A 118 7.00 -14.10 4.98
N ALA A 119 7.36 -12.81 4.95
CA ALA A 119 7.99 -12.12 6.07
C ALA A 119 7.08 -12.11 7.33
N ARG A 120 5.76 -11.97 7.15
CA ARG A 120 4.77 -12.05 8.23
C ARG A 120 4.69 -13.43 8.85
N LYS A 121 4.68 -14.51 8.04
CA LYS A 121 4.69 -15.88 8.57
C LYS A 121 5.91 -16.13 9.44
N LYS A 122 7.09 -15.66 9.02
CA LYS A 122 8.33 -15.77 9.81
C LYS A 122 8.25 -14.97 11.13
N ALA A 123 7.78 -13.72 11.09
CA ALA A 123 7.65 -12.89 12.29
C ALA A 123 6.64 -13.46 13.31
N LYS A 124 5.52 -14.03 12.82
CA LYS A 124 4.51 -14.67 13.68
C LYS A 124 5.03 -15.98 14.29
N ALA A 125 5.76 -16.79 13.51
CA ALA A 125 6.38 -18.02 14.01
C ALA A 125 7.44 -17.74 15.08
N ALA A 126 8.23 -16.67 14.92
CA ALA A 126 9.22 -16.24 15.93
C ALA A 126 8.57 -15.79 17.27
N ARG A 127 7.36 -15.23 17.24
CA ARG A 127 6.60 -14.84 18.45
C ARG A 127 5.87 -16.00 19.13
N GLN A 128 5.73 -17.17 18.48
CA GLN A 128 5.03 -18.35 19.01
C GLN A 128 5.98 -19.48 19.45
N GLY A 129 7.28 -19.32 19.19
CA GLY A 129 8.33 -20.30 19.52
C GLY A 129 9.22 -19.89 20.72
N VAL A 130 8.74 -18.99 21.57
CA VAL A 130 9.31 -18.65 22.88
C VAL A 130 8.22 -18.85 23.92
#